data_AF-A0A3L8BJW9-F1
#
_entry.id   AF-A0A3L8BJW9-F1
#
_cell.length_a   1.000
_cell.length_b   1.000
_cell.length_c   1.000
_cell.angle_alpha   90.00
_cell.angle_beta   90.00
_cell.angle_gamma   90.00
#
_symmetry.space_group_name_H-M   'P 1'
#
loop_
_entity.id
_entity.type
_entity.pdbx_description
1 polymer ?
#
loop_
_entity_poly.entity_id
_entity_poly.type
_entity_poly.pdbx_seq_one_letter_code
_entity_poly.pdbx_strand_id
1 'polypeptide(L)'
;MTYRLIGMTASVATQRVLWALDYTEVPYTFEDYIPMISTPWLRARTRCWRGAISVPVLLGPGCCLLDSWDIALQINQDQPMAGLIPTPSQGEVAALNQLSEAIFNAARSLMLARALQDDQALLGAIPAKFPAWSRRPMLPMMRKTFRDLQNKYSEPGVSREQQLERLATAVGRVREQLDGKPYLLDRGFSYADMTVAAALAMAKPVPRSDSAPITAYERVNTCDEVVAAYPDVFDWRDGVVARHRYRSYLGNSCSGNRLPGKQHEP
;
A
#
# COMPACT_ATOMS: atom_id res chain seq x y z
N MET A 1 14.38 17.58 12.44
CA MET A 1 14.81 17.23 11.08
C MET A 1 13.59 16.75 10.33
N THR A 2 13.41 17.11 9.06
CA THR A 2 12.16 16.78 8.33
C THR A 2 12.50 15.90 7.14
N TYR A 3 11.93 14.70 7.10
CA TYR A 3 12.07 13.83 5.93
C TYR A 3 11.27 14.36 4.75
N ARG A 4 11.64 13.93 3.55
CA ARG A 4 10.83 14.05 2.35
C ARG A 4 10.51 12.67 1.81
N LEU A 5 9.23 12.33 1.80
CA LEU A 5 8.72 11.11 1.22
C LEU A 5 8.20 11.39 -0.18
N ILE A 6 8.85 10.83 -1.18
CA ILE A 6 8.36 10.84 -2.56
C ILE A 6 7.58 9.56 -2.80
N GLY A 7 6.29 9.66 -3.15
CA GLY A 7 5.40 8.51 -3.14
C GLY A 7 4.20 8.65 -4.06
N MET A 8 3.48 7.54 -4.27
CA MET A 8 2.17 7.56 -4.90
C MET A 8 1.13 7.12 -3.89
N THR A 9 0.10 7.92 -3.64
CA THR A 9 -0.98 7.54 -2.71
C THR A 9 -1.67 6.24 -3.12
N ALA A 10 -1.74 5.92 -4.40
CA ALA A 10 -2.28 4.65 -4.88
C ALA A 10 -1.35 3.43 -4.65
N SER A 11 -0.08 3.63 -4.26
CA SER A 11 0.89 2.55 -4.05
C SER A 11 0.79 1.98 -2.63
N VAL A 12 0.59 0.67 -2.51
CA VAL A 12 0.59 -0.05 -1.23
C VAL A 12 1.89 0.19 -0.46
N ALA A 13 3.05 0.11 -1.13
CA ALA A 13 4.34 0.35 -0.47
C ALA A 13 4.44 1.77 0.10
N THR A 14 3.90 2.77 -0.61
CA THR A 14 3.84 4.15 -0.09
C THR A 14 2.90 4.25 1.10
N GLN A 15 1.77 3.55 1.08
CA GLN A 15 0.82 3.54 2.19
C GLN A 15 1.41 2.96 3.48
N ARG A 16 2.23 1.90 3.38
CA ARG A 16 2.95 1.33 4.53
C ARG A 16 3.85 2.36 5.20
N VAL A 17 4.63 3.07 4.40
CA VAL A 17 5.55 4.10 4.90
C VAL A 17 4.80 5.29 5.47
N LEU A 18 3.73 5.77 4.81
CA LEU A 18 2.88 6.82 5.36
C LEU A 18 2.31 6.40 6.72
N TRP A 19 1.85 5.15 6.84
CA TRP A 19 1.34 4.63 8.11
C TRP A 19 2.41 4.58 9.20
N ALA A 20 3.59 4.07 8.89
CA ALA A 20 4.71 4.07 9.82
C ALA A 20 5.08 5.48 10.29
N LEU A 21 5.20 6.45 9.37
CA LEU A 21 5.49 7.85 9.69
C LEU A 21 4.39 8.49 10.55
N ASP A 22 3.13 8.27 10.19
CA ASP A 22 2.00 8.82 10.93
C ASP A 22 1.89 8.22 12.34
N TYR A 23 2.12 6.91 12.48
CA TYR A 23 2.07 6.20 13.76
C TYR A 23 3.20 6.61 14.72
N THR A 24 4.39 6.84 14.18
CA THR A 24 5.57 7.24 14.96
C THR A 24 5.69 8.75 15.15
N GLU A 25 4.76 9.52 14.60
CA GLU A 25 4.76 10.99 14.60
C GLU A 25 6.05 11.61 14.04
N VAL A 26 6.80 10.88 13.20
CA VAL A 26 8.01 11.39 12.56
C VAL A 26 7.62 12.49 11.55
N PRO A 27 8.19 13.70 11.64
CA PRO A 27 7.83 14.79 10.74
C PRO A 27 8.36 14.55 9.32
N TYR A 28 7.47 14.63 8.34
CA TYR A 28 7.81 14.48 6.93
C TYR A 28 7.03 15.48 6.05
N THR A 29 7.57 15.71 4.86
CA THR A 29 6.88 16.35 3.74
C THR A 29 6.59 15.29 2.69
N PHE A 30 5.34 15.22 2.21
CA PHE A 30 4.95 14.31 1.14
C PHE A 30 5.09 15.00 -0.21
N GLU A 31 5.57 14.26 -1.20
CA GLU A 31 5.72 14.72 -2.56
C GLU A 31 5.17 13.68 -3.54
N ASP A 32 4.19 14.09 -4.36
CA ASP A 32 3.54 13.20 -5.32
C ASP A 32 4.49 12.80 -6.45
N TYR A 33 4.71 11.49 -6.58
CA TYR A 33 5.36 10.91 -7.74
C TYR A 33 4.35 10.67 -8.86
N ILE A 34 4.59 11.29 -10.02
CA ILE A 34 3.80 11.05 -11.22
C ILE A 34 4.69 10.26 -12.20
N PRO A 35 4.35 8.99 -12.51
CA PRO A 35 5.08 8.21 -13.50
C PRO A 35 5.25 8.99 -14.81
N MET A 36 6.40 8.82 -15.49
CA MET A 36 6.82 9.52 -16.72
C MET A 36 7.21 10.99 -16.54
N ILE A 37 6.53 11.75 -15.68
CA ILE A 37 6.82 13.17 -15.45
C ILE A 37 7.93 13.34 -14.41
N SER A 38 7.75 12.75 -13.23
CA SER A 38 8.67 12.91 -12.10
C SER A 38 9.85 11.93 -12.17
N THR A 39 9.83 10.94 -13.06
CA THR A 39 10.84 9.87 -13.14
C THR A 39 12.27 10.38 -13.38
N PRO A 40 12.56 11.27 -14.36
CA PRO A 40 13.93 11.74 -14.59
C PRO A 40 14.51 12.43 -13.35
N TRP A 41 13.67 13.19 -12.66
CA TRP A 41 14.06 13.92 -11.48
C TRP A 41 14.21 13.03 -10.24
N LEU A 42 13.36 12.01 -10.09
CA LEU A 42 13.53 10.99 -9.06
C LEU A 42 14.87 10.25 -9.24
N ARG A 43 15.25 9.93 -10.48
CA ARG A 43 16.56 9.33 -10.77
C ARG A 43 17.72 10.25 -10.44
N ALA A 44 17.60 11.54 -10.75
CA ALA A 44 18.62 12.52 -10.40
C ALA A 44 18.84 12.62 -8.88
N ARG A 45 17.75 12.65 -8.11
CA ARG A 45 17.82 12.71 -6.64
C ARG A 45 18.36 11.44 -6.00
N THR A 46 17.99 10.28 -6.53
CA THR A 46 18.45 8.97 -6.01
C THR A 46 19.80 8.53 -6.58
N ARG A 47 20.32 9.23 -7.60
CA ARG A 47 21.48 8.83 -8.41
C ARG A 47 21.34 7.45 -9.06
N CYS A 48 20.11 6.93 -9.14
CA CYS A 48 19.79 5.66 -9.77
C CYS A 48 19.45 5.86 -11.26
N TRP A 49 20.49 5.91 -12.08
CA TRP A 49 20.36 6.21 -13.52
C TRP A 49 19.94 5.01 -14.37
N ARG A 50 20.13 3.78 -13.88
CA ARG A 50 19.85 2.52 -14.60
C ARG A 50 18.94 1.63 -13.76
N GLY A 51 18.29 0.68 -14.41
CA GLY A 51 17.41 -0.29 -13.73
C GLY A 51 16.04 0.28 -13.33
N ALA A 52 15.23 -0.56 -12.69
CA ALA A 52 13.91 -0.18 -12.21
C ALA A 52 14.04 0.80 -11.03
N ILE A 53 13.20 1.84 -11.03
CA ILE A 53 13.01 2.73 -9.87
C ILE A 53 11.55 2.62 -9.43
N SER A 54 11.34 2.54 -8.13
CA SER A 54 10.04 2.43 -7.48
C SER A 54 9.89 3.49 -6.41
N VAL A 55 8.64 3.69 -5.99
CA VAL A 55 8.29 4.50 -4.83
C VAL A 55 7.64 3.60 -3.78
N PRO A 56 7.75 3.91 -2.48
CA PRO A 56 8.22 5.16 -1.89
C PRO A 56 9.75 5.37 -1.94
N VAL A 57 10.18 6.63 -1.88
CA VAL A 57 11.58 7.01 -1.63
C VAL A 57 11.62 8.00 -0.47
N LEU A 58 12.40 7.70 0.56
CA LEU A 58 12.65 8.60 1.68
C LEU A 58 13.99 9.32 1.47
N LEU A 59 13.95 10.65 1.50
CA LEU A 59 15.12 11.50 1.46
C LEU A 59 15.24 12.29 2.76
N GLY A 60 16.45 12.40 3.30
CA GLY A 60 16.74 13.13 4.52
C GLY A 60 18.24 13.29 4.76
N PRO A 61 18.64 13.85 5.92
CA PRO A 61 20.04 14.02 6.29
C PRO A 61 20.76 12.67 6.28
N GLY A 62 21.65 12.47 5.30
CA GLY A 62 22.42 11.23 5.16
C GLY A 62 21.64 10.00 4.68
N CYS A 63 20.34 10.12 4.37
CA CYS A 63 19.51 8.98 3.96
C CYS A 63 18.89 9.16 2.57
N CYS A 64 18.91 8.07 1.80
CA CYS A 64 18.23 7.92 0.53
C CYS A 64 17.77 6.45 0.43
N LEU A 65 16.59 6.17 0.96
CA LEU A 65 16.05 4.81 1.08
C LEU A 65 14.94 4.61 0.05
N LEU A 66 15.01 3.51 -0.71
CA LEU A 66 14.12 3.23 -1.84
C LEU A 66 13.14 2.06 -1.55
N ASP A 67 13.33 1.37 -0.44
CA ASP A 67 12.53 0.23 -0.03
C ASP A 67 11.68 0.55 1.20
N SER A 68 10.41 0.15 1.19
CA SER A 68 9.49 0.46 2.30
C SER A 68 9.90 -0.18 3.63
N TRP A 69 10.55 -1.34 3.62
CA TRP A 69 11.07 -1.99 4.82
C TRP A 69 12.27 -1.24 5.38
N ASP A 70 13.24 -0.87 4.53
CA ASP A 70 14.40 -0.08 4.96
C ASP A 70 13.96 1.27 5.55
N ILE A 71 12.96 1.90 4.93
CA ILE A 71 12.35 3.12 5.45
C ILE A 71 11.71 2.87 6.82
N ALA A 72 10.95 1.79 7.00
CA ALA A 72 10.33 1.46 8.29
C ALA A 72 11.39 1.19 9.37
N LEU A 73 12.50 0.55 9.03
CA LEU A 73 13.63 0.36 9.94
C LEU A 73 14.25 1.70 10.35
N GLN A 74 14.47 2.62 9.42
CA GLN A 74 14.98 3.96 9.74
C GLN A 74 14.01 4.73 10.67
N ILE A 75 12.71 4.70 10.37
CA ILE A 75 11.68 5.33 11.20
C ILE A 75 11.70 4.75 12.61
N ASN A 76 11.83 3.42 12.74
CA ASN A 76 11.93 2.76 14.04
C ASN A 76 13.22 3.12 14.80
N GLN A 77 14.34 3.34 14.09
CA GLN A 77 15.59 3.80 14.70
C GLN A 77 15.46 5.23 15.24
N ASP A 78 14.74 6.09 14.53
CA ASP A 78 14.51 7.48 14.96
C ASP A 78 13.50 7.56 16.13
N GLN A 79 12.56 6.61 16.21
CA GLN A 79 11.50 6.56 17.22
C GLN A 79 11.35 5.14 17.83
N PRO A 80 12.35 4.61 18.55
CA PRO A 80 12.32 3.24 19.06
C PRO A 80 11.23 3.00 20.10
N MET A 81 10.86 4.06 20.85
CA MET A 81 9.82 3.98 21.88
C MET A 81 8.39 3.91 21.32
N ALA A 82 8.20 4.18 20.02
CA ALA A 82 6.88 4.03 19.39
C ALA A 82 6.48 2.55 19.20
N GLY A 83 7.42 1.61 19.30
CA GLY A 83 7.14 0.18 19.17
C GLY A 83 6.77 -0.26 17.75
N LEU A 84 7.17 0.50 16.73
CA LEU A 84 6.85 0.20 15.33
C LEU A 84 7.39 -1.18 14.91
N ILE A 85 8.66 -1.46 15.22
CA ILE A 85 9.32 -2.75 15.02
C ILE A 85 10.06 -3.09 16.33
N PRO A 86 9.41 -3.79 17.27
CA PRO A 86 10.03 -4.14 18.54
C PRO A 86 11.26 -5.03 18.33
N THR A 87 12.41 -4.66 18.90
CA THR A 87 13.68 -5.40 18.73
C THR A 87 13.56 -6.90 18.98
N PRO A 88 12.85 -7.38 20.05
CA PRO A 88 12.70 -8.82 20.28
C PRO A 88 11.91 -9.56 19.21
N SER A 89 11.08 -8.85 18.43
CA SER A 89 10.20 -9.40 17.41
C SER A 89 10.61 -8.99 15.99
N GLN A 90 11.79 -8.38 15.80
CA GLN A 90 12.21 -7.85 14.49
C GLN A 90 12.20 -8.93 13.39
N GLY A 91 12.63 -10.16 13.71
CA GLY A 91 12.59 -11.28 12.77
C GLY A 91 11.18 -11.69 12.36
N GLU A 92 10.24 -11.68 13.31
CA GLU A 92 8.83 -11.99 13.05
C GLU A 92 8.16 -10.90 12.21
N VAL A 93 8.43 -9.62 12.52
CA VAL A 93 7.95 -8.49 11.70
C VAL A 93 8.52 -8.57 10.27
N ALA A 94 9.80 -8.93 10.12
CA ALA A 94 10.39 -9.10 8.80
C ALA A 94 9.72 -10.23 8.00
N ALA A 95 9.41 -11.36 8.64
CA ALA A 95 8.67 -12.46 8.02
C ALA A 95 7.25 -12.06 7.61
N LEU A 96 6.56 -11.28 8.45
CA LEU A 96 5.23 -10.74 8.15
C LEU A 96 5.26 -9.68 7.04
N ASN A 97 6.34 -8.90 6.96
CA ASN A 97 6.58 -8.01 5.83
C ASN A 97 6.74 -8.82 4.53
N GLN A 98 7.52 -9.90 4.52
CA GLN A 98 7.64 -10.79 3.36
C GLN A 98 6.30 -11.43 2.98
N LEU A 99 5.49 -11.86 3.96
CA LEU A 99 4.14 -12.37 3.72
C LEU A 99 3.27 -11.30 3.05
N SER A 100 3.36 -10.05 3.52
CA SER A 100 2.63 -8.93 2.92
C SER A 100 3.08 -8.64 1.48
N GLU A 101 4.36 -8.82 1.14
CA GLU A 101 4.85 -8.73 -0.24
C GLU A 101 4.25 -9.83 -1.12
N ALA A 102 4.16 -11.06 -0.61
CA ALA A 102 3.54 -12.16 -1.35
C ALA A 102 2.06 -11.87 -1.66
N ILE A 103 1.30 -11.39 -0.67
CA ILE A 103 -0.10 -10.95 -0.85
C ILE A 103 -0.19 -9.85 -1.90
N PHE A 104 0.62 -8.79 -1.77
CA PHE A 104 0.60 -7.65 -2.67
C PHE A 104 0.94 -8.06 -4.11
N ASN A 105 1.96 -8.90 -4.31
CA ASN A 105 2.40 -9.31 -5.64
C ASN A 105 1.38 -10.20 -6.36
N ALA A 106 0.79 -11.17 -5.64
CA ALA A 106 -0.25 -12.03 -6.19
C ALA A 106 -1.52 -11.21 -6.53
N ALA A 107 -1.99 -10.38 -5.59
CA ALA A 107 -3.17 -9.53 -5.80
C ALA A 107 -2.97 -8.52 -6.95
N ARG A 108 -1.78 -7.91 -7.04
CA ARG A 108 -1.44 -7.00 -8.16
C ARG A 108 -1.46 -7.70 -9.51
N SER A 109 -0.94 -8.93 -9.59
CA SER A 109 -0.94 -9.69 -10.84
C SER A 109 -2.37 -10.00 -11.31
N LEU A 110 -3.24 -10.42 -10.38
CA LEU A 110 -4.65 -10.65 -10.65
C LEU A 110 -5.37 -9.36 -11.08
N MET A 111 -5.15 -8.26 -10.36
CA MET A 111 -5.70 -6.95 -10.67
C MET A 111 -5.31 -6.48 -12.07
N LEU A 112 -4.02 -6.56 -12.44
CA LEU A 112 -3.55 -6.15 -13.76
C LEU A 112 -4.19 -6.98 -14.88
N ALA A 113 -4.34 -8.29 -14.67
CA ALA A 113 -5.01 -9.17 -15.63
C ALA A 113 -6.49 -8.80 -15.80
N ARG A 114 -7.22 -8.51 -14.71
CA ARG A 114 -8.62 -8.07 -14.76
C ARG A 114 -8.77 -6.68 -15.38
N ALA A 115 -7.91 -5.73 -15.00
CA ALA A 115 -7.94 -4.36 -15.52
C ALA A 115 -7.75 -4.31 -17.04
N LEU A 116 -6.90 -5.17 -17.60
CA LEU A 116 -6.70 -5.25 -19.06
C LEU A 116 -7.93 -5.75 -19.83
N GLN A 117 -8.93 -6.31 -19.13
CA GLN A 117 -10.22 -6.75 -19.70
C GLN A 117 -11.35 -5.75 -19.41
N ASP A 118 -11.10 -4.67 -18.67
CA ASP A 118 -12.09 -3.67 -18.28
C ASP A 118 -11.62 -2.25 -18.63
N ASP A 119 -12.12 -1.70 -19.75
CA ASP A 119 -11.80 -0.35 -20.19
C ASP A 119 -12.19 0.72 -19.16
N GLN A 120 -13.25 0.52 -18.37
CA GLN A 120 -13.63 1.47 -17.33
C GLN A 120 -12.63 1.46 -16.17
N ALA A 121 -12.07 0.30 -15.84
CA ALA A 121 -11.00 0.21 -14.85
C ALA A 121 -9.73 0.93 -15.32
N LEU A 122 -9.34 0.75 -16.59
CA LEU A 122 -8.20 1.46 -17.18
C LEU A 122 -8.39 2.98 -17.18
N LEU A 123 -9.60 3.45 -17.52
CA LEU A 123 -9.94 4.87 -17.46
C LEU A 123 -10.01 5.40 -16.03
N GLY A 124 -10.45 4.56 -15.08
CA GLY A 124 -10.51 4.87 -13.65
C GLY A 124 -9.13 5.09 -13.03
N ALA A 125 -8.07 4.53 -13.62
CA ALA A 125 -6.69 4.77 -13.18
C ALA A 125 -6.14 6.14 -13.61
N ILE A 126 -6.83 6.88 -14.48
CA ILE A 126 -6.41 8.23 -14.91
C ILE A 126 -6.72 9.22 -13.78
N PRO A 127 -5.74 10.03 -13.33
CA PRO A 127 -5.96 11.00 -12.25
C PRO A 127 -7.12 11.96 -12.52
N ALA A 128 -7.89 12.29 -11.48
CA ALA A 128 -9.10 13.12 -11.59
C ALA A 128 -8.85 14.51 -12.21
N LYS A 129 -7.62 15.04 -12.09
CA LYS A 129 -7.18 16.31 -12.71
C LYS A 129 -7.24 16.32 -14.24
N PHE A 130 -7.33 15.17 -14.90
CA PHE A 130 -7.52 15.11 -16.35
C PHE A 130 -9.02 15.29 -16.70
N PRO A 131 -9.35 16.20 -17.63
CA PRO A 131 -10.72 16.42 -18.07
C PRO A 131 -11.40 15.15 -18.59
N ALA A 132 -12.69 14.97 -18.30
CA ALA A 132 -13.42 13.76 -18.66
C ALA A 132 -13.38 13.45 -20.18
N TRP A 133 -13.44 14.50 -21.02
CA TRP A 133 -13.40 14.38 -22.47
C TRP A 133 -12.07 13.81 -23.00
N SER A 134 -10.96 14.00 -22.27
CA SER A 134 -9.64 13.52 -22.71
C SER A 134 -9.38 12.06 -22.32
N ARG A 135 -10.19 11.48 -21.42
CA ARG A 135 -9.93 10.14 -20.85
C ARG A 135 -10.06 9.02 -21.88
N ARG A 136 -11.16 8.98 -22.63
CA ARG A 136 -11.43 7.88 -23.58
C ARG A 136 -10.38 7.76 -24.69
N PRO A 137 -9.91 8.87 -25.31
CA PRO A 137 -8.77 8.83 -26.23
C PRO A 137 -7.46 8.25 -25.65
N MET A 138 -7.28 8.28 -24.32
CA MET A 138 -6.07 7.75 -23.66
C MET A 138 -6.09 6.21 -23.50
N LEU A 139 -7.19 5.52 -23.82
CA LEU A 139 -7.32 4.06 -23.66
C LEU A 139 -6.15 3.24 -24.26
N PRO A 140 -5.71 3.48 -25.51
CA PRO A 140 -4.60 2.71 -26.08
C PRO A 140 -3.31 2.87 -25.28
N MET A 141 -3.04 4.09 -24.80
CA MET A 141 -1.91 4.38 -23.92
C MET A 141 -2.07 3.67 -22.58
N MET A 142 -3.25 3.70 -21.96
CA MET A 142 -3.51 3.00 -20.69
C MET A 142 -3.35 1.48 -20.82
N ARG A 143 -3.86 0.87 -21.89
CA ARG A 143 -3.65 -0.56 -22.18
C ARG A 143 -2.16 -0.89 -22.36
N LYS A 144 -1.39 -0.02 -23.01
CA LYS A 144 0.07 -0.20 -23.11
C LYS A 144 0.71 -0.12 -21.73
N THR A 145 0.42 0.92 -20.94
CA THR A 145 0.95 1.10 -19.58
C THR A 145 0.66 -0.11 -18.69
N PHE A 146 -0.57 -0.61 -18.68
CA PHE A 146 -0.93 -1.77 -17.86
C PHE A 146 -0.28 -3.06 -18.35
N ARG A 147 -0.07 -3.24 -19.67
CA ARG A 147 0.73 -4.35 -20.21
C ARG A 147 2.20 -4.24 -19.80
N ASP A 148 2.78 -3.04 -19.85
CA ASP A 148 4.15 -2.82 -19.39
C ASP A 148 4.28 -3.11 -17.88
N LEU A 149 3.29 -2.76 -17.07
CA LEU A 149 3.23 -3.10 -15.64
C LEU A 149 3.06 -4.60 -15.43
N GLN A 150 2.21 -5.27 -16.21
CA GLN A 150 2.05 -6.73 -16.17
C GLN A 150 3.37 -7.42 -16.52
N ASN A 151 4.04 -7.01 -17.60
CA ASN A 151 5.35 -7.54 -17.98
C ASN A 151 6.43 -7.27 -16.93
N LYS A 152 6.33 -6.15 -16.20
CA LYS A 152 7.30 -5.78 -15.15
C LYS A 152 7.11 -6.60 -13.87
N TYR A 153 5.87 -6.95 -13.51
CA TYR A 153 5.55 -7.46 -12.17
C TYR A 153 4.97 -8.87 -12.14
N SER A 154 4.47 -9.39 -13.27
CA SER A 154 3.97 -10.75 -13.35
C SER A 154 5.10 -11.72 -13.69
N GLU A 155 5.09 -12.88 -13.03
CA GLU A 155 6.02 -13.97 -13.32
C GLU A 155 5.63 -14.67 -14.63
N PRO A 156 6.56 -14.82 -15.59
CA PRO A 156 6.29 -15.56 -16.83
C PRO A 156 5.85 -17.00 -16.54
N GLY A 157 4.79 -17.45 -17.23
CA GLY A 157 4.31 -18.83 -17.14
C GLY A 157 3.42 -19.15 -15.93
N VAL A 158 3.17 -18.18 -15.03
CA VAL A 158 2.25 -18.38 -13.90
C VAL A 158 0.82 -18.05 -14.33
N SER A 159 -0.09 -19.02 -14.19
CA SER A 159 -1.50 -18.87 -14.56
C SER A 159 -2.28 -18.00 -13.56
N ARG A 160 -3.47 -17.56 -13.94
CA ARG A 160 -4.36 -16.82 -13.03
C ARG A 160 -4.73 -17.68 -11.82
N GLU A 161 -5.02 -18.95 -12.03
CA GLU A 161 -5.41 -19.91 -11.00
C GLU A 161 -4.27 -20.10 -9.99
N GLN A 162 -3.02 -20.19 -10.48
CA GLN A 162 -1.84 -20.26 -9.61
C GLN A 162 -1.63 -18.97 -8.82
N GLN A 163 -1.87 -17.80 -9.41
CA GLN A 163 -1.81 -16.53 -8.65
C GLN A 163 -2.92 -16.46 -7.59
N LEU A 164 -4.11 -16.98 -7.90
CA LEU A 164 -5.23 -17.04 -6.95
C LEU A 164 -4.91 -17.98 -5.79
N GLU A 165 -4.35 -19.16 -6.07
CA GLU A 165 -3.89 -20.11 -5.06
C GLU A 165 -2.83 -19.49 -4.16
N ARG A 166 -1.80 -18.85 -4.74
CA ARG A 166 -0.75 -18.15 -3.98
C ARG A 166 -1.33 -17.08 -3.06
N LEU A 167 -2.29 -16.30 -3.54
CA LEU A 167 -2.98 -15.30 -2.73
C LEU A 167 -3.78 -15.96 -1.60
N ALA A 168 -4.56 -17.00 -1.89
CA ALA A 168 -5.33 -17.73 -0.89
C ALA A 168 -4.42 -18.35 0.19
N THR A 169 -3.32 -19.00 -0.20
CA THR A 169 -2.33 -19.54 0.74
C THR A 169 -1.73 -18.46 1.62
N ALA A 170 -1.35 -17.31 1.04
CA ALA A 170 -0.78 -16.21 1.81
C ALA A 170 -1.79 -15.60 2.80
N VAL A 171 -3.05 -15.43 2.41
CA VAL A 171 -4.13 -14.98 3.29
C VAL A 171 -4.46 -16.02 4.36
N GLY A 172 -4.42 -17.31 4.03
CA GLY A 172 -4.54 -18.40 4.99
C GLY A 172 -3.47 -18.34 6.10
N ARG A 173 -2.22 -18.08 5.74
CA ARG A 173 -1.13 -17.86 6.71
C ARG A 173 -1.35 -16.64 7.60
N VAL A 174 -1.99 -15.58 7.10
CA VAL A 174 -2.40 -14.44 7.94
C VAL A 174 -3.44 -14.89 8.96
N ARG A 175 -4.45 -15.66 8.53
CA ARG A 175 -5.47 -16.22 9.43
C ARG A 175 -4.85 -17.09 10.53
N GLU A 176 -3.92 -17.96 10.16
CA GLU A 176 -3.18 -18.81 11.10
C GLU A 176 -2.35 -17.99 12.08
N GLN A 177 -1.64 -16.96 11.62
CA GLN A 177 -0.87 -16.07 12.50
C GLN A 177 -1.77 -15.30 13.48
N LEU A 178 -2.95 -14.89 13.02
CA LEU A 178 -3.93 -14.23 13.88
C LEU A 178 -4.41 -15.16 14.97
N ASP A 179 -4.82 -16.39 14.66
CA ASP A 179 -5.31 -17.36 15.66
C ASP A 179 -6.34 -16.74 16.64
N GLY A 180 -7.24 -15.90 16.12
CA GLY A 180 -8.24 -15.15 16.90
C GLY A 180 -7.72 -13.93 17.69
N LYS A 181 -6.42 -13.64 17.63
CA LYS A 181 -5.79 -12.47 18.28
C LYS A 181 -6.19 -11.16 17.58
N PRO A 182 -6.20 -10.03 18.31
CA PRO A 182 -6.54 -8.73 17.74
C PRO A 182 -5.46 -8.16 16.80
N TYR A 183 -4.24 -8.68 16.87
CA TYR A 183 -3.05 -8.26 16.12
C TYR A 183 -2.17 -9.47 15.80
N LEU A 184 -1.27 -9.32 14.83
CA LEU A 184 -0.39 -10.39 14.36
C LEU A 184 0.72 -10.76 15.34
N LEU A 185 1.10 -9.82 16.22
CA LEU A 185 2.04 -10.06 17.30
C LEU A 185 1.30 -10.06 18.65
N ASP A 186 1.77 -10.89 19.58
CA ASP A 186 1.20 -10.96 20.93
C ASP A 186 1.43 -9.68 21.74
N ARG A 187 2.39 -8.85 21.32
CA ARG A 187 2.76 -7.60 21.99
C ARG A 187 1.88 -6.40 21.59
N GLY A 188 0.94 -6.59 20.67
CA GLY A 188 0.02 -5.55 20.22
C GLY A 188 0.26 -5.09 18.79
N PHE A 189 -0.35 -3.95 18.46
CA PHE A 189 -0.29 -3.35 17.14
C PHE A 189 1.13 -2.91 16.78
N SER A 190 1.58 -3.20 15.56
CA SER A 190 2.92 -2.89 15.07
C SER A 190 2.95 -2.72 13.55
N TYR A 191 4.16 -2.52 12.99
CA TYR A 191 4.37 -2.50 11.55
C TYR A 191 3.90 -3.79 10.86
N ALA A 192 3.90 -4.93 11.56
CA ALA A 192 3.41 -6.19 11.01
C ALA A 192 1.93 -6.09 10.59
N ASP A 193 1.09 -5.51 11.45
CA ASP A 193 -0.33 -5.29 11.16
C ASP A 193 -0.50 -4.28 10.02
N MET A 194 0.27 -3.18 10.06
CA MET A 194 0.22 -2.13 9.03
C MET A 194 0.52 -2.67 7.64
N THR A 195 1.60 -3.46 7.52
CA THR A 195 2.07 -3.95 6.22
C THR A 195 1.14 -4.99 5.62
N VAL A 196 0.63 -5.91 6.45
CA VAL A 196 -0.35 -6.92 6.02
C VAL A 196 -1.68 -6.27 5.69
N ALA A 197 -2.18 -5.36 6.53
CA ALA A 197 -3.43 -4.66 6.26
C ALA A 197 -3.38 -3.83 4.97
N ALA A 198 -2.27 -3.13 4.72
CA ALA A 198 -2.05 -2.40 3.47
C ALA A 198 -2.00 -3.32 2.24
N ALA A 199 -1.38 -4.51 2.36
CA ALA A 199 -1.34 -5.50 1.28
C ALA A 199 -2.73 -6.07 0.97
N LEU A 200 -3.51 -6.41 2.00
CA LEU A 200 -4.88 -6.90 1.84
C LEU A 200 -5.82 -5.88 1.19
N ALA A 201 -5.53 -4.58 1.29
CA ALA A 201 -6.28 -3.54 0.57
C ALA A 201 -6.19 -3.69 -0.96
N MET A 202 -5.17 -4.37 -1.47
CA MET A 202 -5.04 -4.70 -2.90
C MET A 202 -5.96 -5.84 -3.33
N ALA A 203 -6.36 -6.73 -2.41
CA ALA A 203 -7.25 -7.85 -2.67
C ALA A 203 -8.73 -7.51 -2.41
N LYS A 204 -9.00 -6.48 -1.60
CA LYS A 204 -10.32 -5.89 -1.37
C LYS A 204 -10.11 -4.45 -0.89
N PRO A 205 -10.62 -3.42 -1.57
CA PRO A 205 -10.53 -2.04 -1.08
C PRO A 205 -11.03 -1.92 0.37
N VAL A 206 -10.38 -1.06 1.15
CA VAL A 206 -10.85 -0.73 2.51
C VAL A 206 -12.15 0.09 2.38
N PRO A 207 -13.18 -0.19 3.20
CA PRO A 207 -14.41 0.60 3.19
C PRO A 207 -14.14 2.09 3.43
N ARG A 208 -14.77 2.95 2.62
CA ARG A 208 -14.74 4.40 2.81
C ARG A 208 -15.81 4.84 3.80
N SER A 209 -15.52 5.91 4.54
CA SER A 209 -16.48 6.51 5.48
C SER A 209 -17.59 7.31 4.79
N ASP A 210 -17.41 7.72 3.54
CA ASP A 210 -18.29 8.62 2.80
C ASP A 210 -19.37 7.91 1.96
N SER A 211 -19.48 6.58 2.08
CA SER A 211 -20.40 5.73 1.30
C SER A 211 -20.25 5.90 -0.23
N ALA A 212 -19.14 6.46 -0.72
CA ALA A 212 -18.93 6.64 -2.14
C ALA A 212 -18.91 5.27 -2.84
N PRO A 213 -19.52 5.17 -4.04
CA PRO A 213 -19.57 3.92 -4.77
C PRO A 213 -18.15 3.47 -5.15
N ILE A 214 -17.93 2.15 -5.12
CA ILE A 214 -16.67 1.54 -5.54
C ILE A 214 -16.43 1.85 -7.02
N THR A 215 -15.27 2.42 -7.33
CA THR A 215 -14.88 2.77 -8.70
C THR A 215 -14.60 1.51 -9.53
N ALA A 216 -14.61 1.63 -10.87
CA ALA A 216 -14.26 0.51 -11.74
C ALA A 216 -12.84 -0.04 -11.48
N TYR A 217 -11.89 0.85 -11.21
CA TYR A 217 -10.54 0.47 -10.84
C TYR A 217 -10.49 -0.31 -9.52
N GLU A 218 -11.30 0.08 -8.53
CA GLU A 218 -11.35 -0.63 -7.25
C GLU A 218 -12.06 -1.98 -7.35
N ARG A 219 -13.05 -2.12 -8.24
CA ARG A 219 -13.70 -3.41 -8.49
C ARG A 219 -12.74 -4.45 -9.03
N VAL A 220 -11.81 -4.08 -9.93
CA VAL A 220 -10.84 -5.04 -10.48
C VAL A 220 -9.75 -5.44 -9.47
N ASN A 221 -9.56 -4.67 -8.39
CA ASN A 221 -8.70 -5.07 -7.27
C ASN A 221 -9.32 -6.24 -6.49
N THR A 222 -10.65 -6.27 -6.36
CA THR A 222 -11.32 -7.26 -5.53
C THR A 222 -11.12 -8.68 -6.04
N CYS A 223 -10.69 -9.57 -5.15
CA CYS A 223 -10.58 -11.01 -5.39
C CYS A 223 -11.70 -11.72 -4.62
N ASP A 224 -12.90 -11.75 -5.20
CA ASP A 224 -14.11 -12.25 -4.53
C ASP A 224 -13.95 -13.67 -4.00
N GLU A 225 -13.23 -14.53 -4.71
CA GLU A 225 -12.98 -15.92 -4.32
C GLU A 225 -12.21 -16.00 -2.99
N VAL A 226 -11.20 -15.14 -2.81
CA VAL A 226 -10.38 -15.08 -1.58
C VAL A 226 -11.14 -14.36 -0.47
N VAL A 227 -11.88 -13.30 -0.80
CA VAL A 227 -12.68 -12.56 0.18
C VAL A 227 -13.77 -13.44 0.80
N ALA A 228 -14.45 -14.24 -0.02
CA ALA A 228 -15.48 -15.15 0.45
C ALA A 228 -14.91 -16.31 1.31
N ALA A 229 -13.69 -16.75 1.02
CA ALA A 229 -13.04 -17.84 1.77
C ALA A 229 -12.45 -17.39 3.13
N TYR A 230 -12.08 -16.11 3.26
CA TYR A 230 -11.42 -15.57 4.46
C TYR A 230 -12.07 -14.28 4.98
N PRO A 231 -13.39 -14.23 5.21
CA PRO A 231 -14.09 -13.01 5.59
C PRO A 231 -13.56 -12.44 6.91
N ASP A 232 -13.20 -13.30 7.86
CA ASP A 232 -12.65 -12.94 9.17
C ASP A 232 -11.32 -12.19 9.09
N VAL A 233 -10.45 -12.54 8.14
CA VAL A 233 -9.18 -11.81 7.91
C VAL A 233 -9.43 -10.40 7.38
N PHE A 234 -10.41 -10.25 6.49
CA PHE A 234 -10.77 -8.94 5.94
C PHE A 234 -11.49 -8.06 6.97
N ASP A 235 -12.30 -8.66 7.84
CA ASP A 235 -12.94 -7.98 8.98
C ASP A 235 -11.89 -7.54 10.00
N TRP A 236 -10.90 -8.39 10.32
CA TRP A 236 -9.76 -8.01 11.16
C TRP A 236 -9.03 -6.80 10.58
N ARG A 237 -8.69 -6.83 9.29
CA ARG A 237 -8.03 -5.71 8.61
C ARG A 237 -8.84 -4.43 8.73
N ASP A 238 -10.14 -4.49 8.44
CA ASP A 238 -11.01 -3.31 8.49
C ASP A 238 -11.06 -2.75 9.91
N GLY A 239 -11.12 -3.62 10.93
CA GLY A 239 -11.01 -3.23 12.33
C GLY A 239 -9.64 -2.64 12.73
N VAL A 240 -8.53 -3.13 12.16
CA VAL A 240 -7.19 -2.54 12.38
C VAL A 240 -7.12 -1.14 11.77
N VAL A 241 -7.57 -0.97 10.52
CA VAL A 241 -7.55 0.33 9.85
C VAL A 241 -8.43 1.34 10.59
N ALA A 242 -9.64 0.94 10.99
CA ALA A 242 -10.55 1.80 11.74
C ALA A 242 -9.98 2.27 13.08
N ARG A 243 -9.25 1.39 13.79
CA ARG A 243 -8.66 1.71 15.10
C ARG A 243 -7.40 2.57 15.02
N HIS A 244 -6.55 2.35 14.00
CA HIS A 244 -5.16 2.82 14.01
C HIS A 244 -4.75 3.73 12.85
N ARG A 245 -5.62 3.97 11.86
CA ARG A 245 -5.31 4.84 10.72
C ARG A 245 -5.96 6.22 10.88
N TYR A 246 -5.36 7.07 11.71
CA TYR A 246 -5.89 8.41 12.04
C TYR A 246 -5.70 9.45 10.93
N ARG A 247 -4.72 9.28 10.03
CA ARG A 247 -4.48 10.17 8.87
C ARG A 247 -4.74 9.39 7.59
N SER A 248 -5.82 9.73 6.89
CA SER A 248 -6.35 8.92 5.79
C SER A 248 -5.55 9.17 4.50
N TYR A 249 -4.72 8.20 4.12
CA TYR A 249 -4.19 8.12 2.75
C TYR A 249 -4.68 6.87 2.00
N LEU A 250 -5.35 5.92 2.68
CA LEU A 250 -5.90 4.70 2.08
C LEU A 250 -7.22 4.98 1.34
N GLY A 251 -7.19 5.81 0.30
CA GLY A 251 -8.31 5.98 -0.62
C GLY A 251 -9.45 6.87 -0.13
N ASN A 252 -9.49 7.34 1.12
CA ASN A 252 -10.36 8.44 1.52
C ASN A 252 -9.69 9.76 1.14
N SER A 253 -10.34 10.56 0.29
CA SER A 253 -9.99 11.96 0.17
C SER A 253 -10.15 12.61 1.55
N CYS A 254 -9.05 12.98 2.20
CA CYS A 254 -9.10 13.86 3.35
C CYS A 254 -9.69 15.21 2.91
N SER A 255 -10.98 15.40 3.14
CA SER A 255 -11.53 16.73 3.30
C SER A 255 -11.02 17.30 4.62
N GLY A 256 -10.04 18.19 4.54
CA GLY A 256 -9.80 19.32 5.45
C GLY A 256 -9.73 19.07 6.97
N ASN A 257 -8.56 19.38 7.54
CA ASN A 257 -8.35 19.95 8.88
C ASN A 257 -9.25 19.50 10.04
N ARG A 258 -8.69 18.69 10.95
CA ARG A 258 -8.52 19.07 12.37
C ARG A 258 -7.68 18.03 13.11
N LEU A 259 -6.56 18.47 13.70
CA LEU A 259 -5.96 17.78 14.83
C LEU A 259 -6.95 17.88 16.01
N PRO A 260 -7.33 16.80 16.70
CA PRO A 260 -7.99 16.94 17.98
C PRO A 260 -6.96 17.45 18.98
N GLY A 261 -7.19 18.66 19.49
CA GLY A 261 -6.44 19.21 20.59
C GLY A 261 -6.53 18.27 21.79
N LYS A 262 -5.38 18.02 22.42
CA LYS A 262 -5.31 17.40 23.74
C LYS A 262 -6.18 18.23 24.68
N GLN A 263 -7.31 17.67 25.12
CA GLN A 263 -7.95 18.13 26.34
C GLN A 263 -7.14 17.55 27.49
N HIS A 264 -6.31 18.41 28.10
CA HIS A 264 -5.99 18.29 29.51
C HIS A 264 -7.26 18.62 30.30
N GLU A 265 -7.52 17.83 31.34
CA GLU A 265 -7.93 18.25 32.70
C GLU A 265 -8.61 17.07 33.40
N PRO A 266 -8.64 17.04 34.75
CA PRO A 266 -7.63 17.44 35.73
C PRO A 266 -7.07 16.23 36.51
#